data_AF-A0A3L7LRU4-F1
#
_entry.id   AF-A0A3L7LRU4-F1
#
_cell.length_a   1.000
_cell.length_b   1.000
_cell.length_c   1.000
_cell.angle_alpha   90.00
_cell.angle_beta   90.00
_cell.angle_gamma   90.00
#
_symmetry.space_group_name_H-M   'P 1'
#
loop_
_entity.id
_entity.type
_entity.pdbx_description
1 polymer ?
#
loop_
_entity_poly.entity_id
_entity_poly.type
_entity_poly.pdbx_seq_one_letter_code
_entity_poly.pdbx_strand_id
1 'polypeptide(L)'
;MQFSKMHGLGNDFMVVDAVTQNVYFSPEMICRLSDRHSGVGFDQLLVVEPPYDPELDFHYRIFNADGSEVAQCGNGARCFARFVRMKNLTNKRVIHVSTQTGRMVLTVTEDYSVRVNMGEPNFNPQQVPFRAARVEKTYIMRAAEQTVLCGVVSMGMPHCVFAVDRVDNAPVATLGPV
;
A
#
# COMPACT_ATOMS: atom_id res chain seq x y z
N MET A 1 -1.60 19.29 -14.66
CA MET A 1 -0.94 18.29 -13.81
C MET A 1 -0.60 17.08 -14.66
N GLN A 2 0.67 16.72 -14.75
CA GLN A 2 1.11 15.49 -15.40
C GLN A 2 1.06 14.33 -14.41
N PHE A 3 0.69 13.15 -14.90
CA PHE A 3 0.66 11.92 -14.12
C PHE A 3 1.05 10.73 -15.01
N SER A 4 1.18 9.55 -14.42
CA SER A 4 1.32 8.28 -15.13
C SER A 4 0.34 7.27 -14.56
N LYS A 5 -0.22 6.41 -15.42
CA LYS A 5 -0.97 5.23 -14.98
C LYS A 5 -0.02 4.04 -14.91
N MET A 6 -0.05 3.33 -13.80
CA MET A 6 0.75 2.13 -13.56
C MET A 6 -0.11 1.07 -12.91
N HIS A 7 0.31 -0.19 -12.95
CA HIS A 7 -0.33 -1.23 -12.15
C HIS A 7 0.72 -2.22 -11.62
N GLY A 8 0.43 -2.81 -10.47
CA GLY A 8 1.19 -3.93 -9.90
C GLY A 8 0.27 -5.13 -9.76
N LEU A 9 0.38 -6.10 -10.67
CA LEU A 9 -0.46 -7.31 -10.66
C LEU A 9 -1.98 -7.03 -10.66
N GLY A 10 -2.42 -6.03 -11.43
CA GLY A 10 -3.83 -5.66 -11.58
C GLY A 10 -4.28 -4.52 -10.65
N ASN A 11 -3.63 -4.33 -9.50
CA ASN A 11 -3.87 -3.17 -8.65
C ASN A 11 -3.32 -1.91 -9.31
N ASP A 12 -4.20 -0.98 -9.68
CA ASP A 12 -3.88 0.14 -10.57
C ASP A 12 -3.75 1.49 -9.84
N PHE A 13 -2.80 2.27 -10.32
CA PHE A 13 -2.33 3.49 -9.67
C PHE A 13 -2.35 4.67 -10.63
N MET A 14 -2.81 5.80 -10.13
CA MET A 14 -2.39 7.10 -10.64
C MET A 14 -1.12 7.50 -9.90
N VAL A 15 -0.03 7.81 -10.60
CA VAL A 15 1.26 8.17 -9.99
C VAL A 15 1.63 9.59 -10.42
N VAL A 16 1.93 10.44 -9.45
CA VAL A 16 2.18 11.87 -9.65
C VAL A 16 3.53 12.26 -9.08
N ASP A 17 4.31 12.96 -9.91
CA ASP A 17 5.54 13.63 -9.50
C ASP A 17 5.19 14.99 -8.90
N ALA A 18 5.28 15.10 -7.57
CA ALA A 18 5.16 16.34 -6.82
C ALA A 18 6.53 16.88 -6.35
N VAL A 19 7.63 16.33 -6.88
CA VAL A 19 8.99 16.88 -6.70
C VAL A 19 9.20 18.02 -7.69
N THR A 20 8.79 17.83 -8.95
CA THR A 20 8.96 18.83 -10.02
C THR A 20 7.70 19.66 -10.29
N GLN A 21 6.54 19.24 -9.77
CA GLN A 21 5.27 19.93 -9.93
C GLN A 21 4.71 20.34 -8.56
N ASN A 22 4.24 21.58 -8.45
CA ASN A 22 3.50 22.01 -7.26
C ASN A 22 2.02 21.60 -7.41
N VAL A 23 1.62 20.53 -6.72
CA VAL A 23 0.26 19.97 -6.77
C VAL A 23 -0.25 19.69 -5.37
N TYR A 24 -1.54 19.94 -5.15
CA TYR A 24 -2.22 19.64 -3.90
C TYR A 24 -3.45 18.78 -4.19
N PHE A 25 -3.66 17.75 -3.36
CA PHE A 25 -4.79 16.84 -3.48
C PHE A 25 -5.66 16.94 -2.23
N SER A 26 -6.87 17.49 -2.39
CA SER A 26 -7.90 17.36 -1.37
C SER A 26 -8.60 15.99 -1.48
N PRO A 27 -9.20 15.46 -0.40
CA PRO A 27 -9.96 14.22 -0.44
C PRO A 27 -11.03 14.21 -1.55
N GLU A 28 -11.76 15.32 -1.72
CA GLU A 28 -12.81 15.43 -2.75
C GLU A 28 -12.24 15.37 -4.16
N MET A 29 -11.04 15.92 -4.38
CA MET A 29 -10.34 15.82 -5.65
C MET A 29 -9.91 14.38 -5.92
N ILE A 30 -9.40 13.68 -4.91
CA ILE A 30 -8.99 12.27 -5.03
C ILE A 30 -10.20 11.40 -5.38
N CYS A 31 -11.32 11.55 -4.66
CA CYS A 31 -12.56 10.82 -4.95
C CYS A 31 -13.08 11.08 -6.38
N ARG A 32 -12.97 12.32 -6.87
CA ARG A 32 -13.39 12.63 -8.24
C ARG A 32 -12.47 12.01 -9.29
N LEU A 33 -11.16 12.00 -9.03
CA LEU A 33 -10.18 11.41 -9.96
C LEU A 33 -10.23 9.88 -9.94
N SER A 34 -10.59 9.26 -8.81
CA SER A 34 -10.63 7.81 -8.64
C SER A 34 -11.82 7.16 -9.34
N ASP A 35 -12.89 7.92 -9.63
CA ASP A 35 -14.04 7.43 -10.38
C ASP A 35 -13.62 6.92 -11.77
N ARG A 36 -14.00 5.67 -12.08
CA ARG A 36 -13.55 4.97 -13.30
C ARG A 36 -14.30 5.38 -14.57
N HIS A 37 -15.44 6.08 -14.45
CA HIS A 37 -16.27 6.46 -15.59
C HIS A 37 -16.12 7.93 -15.96
N SER A 38 -15.92 8.78 -14.95
CA SER A 38 -15.89 10.24 -15.05
C SER A 38 -14.56 10.85 -14.62
N GLY A 39 -13.68 10.07 -14.00
CA GLY A 39 -12.33 10.44 -13.60
C GLY A 39 -11.24 9.74 -14.40
N VAL A 40 -10.06 9.62 -13.77
CA VAL A 40 -8.93 8.84 -14.30
C VAL A 40 -9.16 7.34 -14.05
N GLY A 41 -9.84 7.01 -12.95
CA GLY A 41 -10.03 5.65 -12.47
C GLY A 41 -8.77 5.08 -11.84
N PHE A 42 -8.79 4.67 -10.57
CA PHE A 42 -7.68 3.95 -9.95
C PHE A 42 -8.11 3.33 -8.63
N ASP A 43 -7.41 2.29 -8.18
CA ASP A 43 -7.53 1.82 -6.80
C ASP A 43 -6.89 2.82 -5.84
N GLN A 44 -5.68 3.30 -6.18
CA GLN A 44 -4.88 4.18 -5.32
C GLN A 44 -4.16 5.28 -6.10
N LEU A 45 -4.00 6.45 -5.46
CA LEU A 45 -3.16 7.55 -5.92
C LEU A 45 -1.82 7.49 -5.17
N LEU A 46 -0.72 7.54 -5.92
CA LEU A 46 0.64 7.62 -5.41
C LEU A 46 1.21 9.00 -5.67
N VAL A 47 1.71 9.66 -4.63
CA VAL A 47 2.35 10.98 -4.74
C VAL A 47 3.81 10.85 -4.34
N VAL A 48 4.70 11.24 -5.25
CA VAL A 48 6.15 11.31 -5.04
C VAL A 48 6.50 12.73 -4.62
N GLU A 49 6.93 12.90 -3.37
CA GLU A 49 7.27 14.19 -2.79
C GLU A 49 8.77 14.27 -2.46
N PRO A 50 9.32 15.50 -2.32
CA PRO A 50 10.66 15.68 -1.78
C PRO A 50 10.78 15.05 -0.38
N PRO A 51 11.94 14.49 -0.03
CA PRO A 51 12.13 13.91 1.29
C PRO A 51 12.13 15.00 2.37
N TYR A 52 11.56 14.69 3.55
CA TYR A 52 11.70 15.54 4.74
C TYR A 52 13.03 15.35 5.46
N ASP A 53 13.69 14.21 5.22
CA ASP A 53 14.96 13.81 5.81
C ASP A 53 16.04 13.82 4.72
N PRO A 54 17.16 14.55 4.89
CA PRO A 54 18.22 14.64 3.88
C PRO A 54 18.93 13.31 3.60
N GLU A 55 18.79 12.28 4.44
CA GLU A 55 19.35 10.94 4.19
C GLU A 55 18.47 10.09 3.25
N LEU A 56 17.24 10.53 2.97
CA LEU A 56 16.29 9.82 2.12
C LEU A 56 16.24 10.43 0.72
N ASP A 57 15.84 9.61 -0.26
CA ASP A 57 15.72 10.07 -1.65
C ASP A 57 14.39 10.77 -1.90
N PHE A 58 13.31 10.28 -1.29
CA PHE A 58 11.94 10.76 -1.52
C PHE A 58 11.04 10.56 -0.29
N HIS A 59 9.92 11.28 -0.28
CA HIS A 59 8.75 10.96 0.52
C HIS A 59 7.63 10.40 -0.37
N TYR A 60 6.89 9.42 0.14
CA TYR A 60 5.91 8.66 -0.61
C TYR A 60 4.59 8.59 0.15
N ARG A 61 3.54 9.14 -0.47
CA ARG A 61 2.18 9.16 0.07
C ARG A 61 1.23 8.38 -0.80
N ILE A 62 0.26 7.74 -0.16
CA ILE A 62 -0.68 6.81 -0.79
C ILE A 62 -2.08 7.20 -0.35
N PHE A 63 -2.97 7.39 -1.32
CA PHE A 63 -4.38 7.64 -1.04
C PHE A 63 -5.23 6.56 -1.69
N ASN A 64 -6.23 6.07 -0.96
CA ASN A 64 -7.26 5.21 -1.53
C ASN A 64 -8.24 6.03 -2.38
N ALA A 65 -9.07 5.31 -3.15
CA ALA A 65 -10.12 5.91 -3.97
C ALA A 65 -11.13 6.77 -3.21
N ASP A 66 -11.28 6.57 -1.89
CA ASP A 66 -12.15 7.35 -0.99
C ASP A 66 -11.47 8.62 -0.42
N GLY A 67 -10.24 8.91 -0.85
CA GLY A 67 -9.47 10.08 -0.39
C GLY A 67 -8.76 9.87 0.95
N SER A 68 -8.92 8.72 1.61
CA SER A 68 -8.17 8.40 2.83
C SER A 68 -6.69 8.14 2.53
N GLU A 69 -5.81 8.69 3.37
CA GLU A 69 -4.38 8.41 3.29
C GLU A 69 -4.06 7.10 4.03
N VAL A 70 -3.25 6.24 3.40
CA VAL A 70 -2.81 4.97 3.98
C VAL A 70 -1.31 4.89 4.07
N ALA A 71 -0.86 4.13 5.07
CA ALA A 71 0.53 4.02 5.44
C ALA A 71 1.39 3.28 4.41
N GLN A 72 0.89 2.17 3.86
CA GLN A 72 1.74 1.26 3.10
C GLN A 72 0.96 0.48 2.03
N CYS A 73 1.56 0.38 0.85
CA CYS A 73 1.09 -0.48 -0.24
C CYS A 73 2.30 -1.09 -0.95
N GLY A 74 2.47 -2.41 -0.83
CA GLY A 74 3.60 -3.13 -1.44
C GLY A 74 3.59 -3.07 -2.96
N ASN A 75 2.41 -3.08 -3.59
CA ASN A 75 2.26 -2.91 -5.04
C ASN A 75 2.62 -1.49 -5.48
N GLY A 76 2.17 -0.50 -4.71
CA GLY A 76 2.47 0.90 -4.95
C GLY A 76 3.96 1.20 -4.83
N ALA A 77 4.66 0.62 -3.84
CA ALA A 77 6.11 0.75 -3.69
C ALA A 77 6.89 0.25 -4.91
N ARG A 78 6.42 -0.83 -5.56
CA ARG A 78 7.03 -1.30 -6.83
C ARG A 78 6.79 -0.32 -7.98
N CYS A 79 5.57 0.19 -8.10
CA CYS A 79 5.23 1.21 -9.11
C CYS A 79 6.04 2.49 -8.89
N PHE A 80 6.15 2.95 -7.65
CA PHE A 80 6.95 4.10 -7.24
C PHE A 80 8.41 3.97 -7.68
N ALA A 81 9.09 2.86 -7.35
CA ALA A 81 10.50 2.68 -7.69
C ALA A 81 10.74 2.70 -9.21
N ARG A 82 9.82 2.11 -9.97
CA ARG A 82 9.86 2.16 -11.44
C ARG A 82 9.60 3.57 -11.96
N PHE A 83 8.61 4.27 -11.40
CA PHE A 83 8.22 5.62 -11.78
C PHE A 83 9.38 6.61 -11.67
N VAL A 84 10.01 6.70 -10.49
CA VAL A 84 11.08 7.67 -10.24
C VAL A 84 12.31 7.43 -11.13
N ARG A 85 12.56 6.18 -11.51
CA ARG A 85 13.62 5.86 -12.48
C ARG A 85 13.22 6.17 -13.91
N MET A 86 12.00 5.83 -14.33
CA MET A 86 11.50 6.11 -15.68
C MET A 86 11.38 7.62 -15.96
N LYS A 87 11.08 8.41 -14.94
CA LYS A 87 11.01 9.87 -15.00
C LYS A 87 12.38 10.56 -14.80
N ASN A 88 13.46 9.79 -14.64
CA ASN A 88 14.80 10.30 -14.36
C ASN A 88 14.89 11.21 -13.11
N LEU A 89 14.00 11.00 -12.12
CA LEU A 89 14.09 11.68 -10.82
C LEU A 89 15.24 11.13 -9.98
N THR A 90 15.65 9.89 -10.25
CA THR A 90 16.87 9.28 -9.71
C THR A 90 17.44 8.26 -10.67
N ASN A 91 18.76 8.09 -10.66
CA ASN A 91 19.47 7.02 -11.35
C ASN A 91 19.83 5.83 -10.44
N LYS A 92 19.57 5.94 -9.12
CA LYS A 92 19.90 4.91 -8.13
C LYS A 92 19.11 3.62 -8.38
N ARG A 93 19.74 2.47 -8.10
CA ARG A 93 19.07 1.16 -8.06
C ARG A 93 18.48 0.85 -6.70
N VAL A 94 19.13 1.32 -5.63
CA VAL A 94 18.66 1.22 -4.25
C VAL A 94 18.13 2.60 -3.87
N ILE A 95 16.85 2.67 -3.54
CA ILE A 95 16.11 3.92 -3.30
C ILE A 95 15.59 3.88 -1.87
N HIS A 96 15.95 4.89 -1.08
CA HIS A 96 15.54 5.06 0.30
C HIS A 96 14.35 6.01 0.35
N VAL A 97 13.22 5.56 0.88
CA VAL A 97 11.97 6.31 0.86
C VAL A 97 11.33 6.35 2.24
N SER A 98 10.75 7.49 2.60
CA SER A 98 9.87 7.59 3.78
C SER A 98 8.41 7.47 3.37
N THR A 99 7.62 6.92 4.29
CA THR A 99 6.15 6.86 4.27
C THR A 99 5.63 7.47 5.56
N GLN A 100 4.32 7.52 5.73
CA GLN A 100 3.69 7.94 6.97
C GLN A 100 4.14 7.11 8.20
N THR A 101 4.41 5.82 8.02
CA THR A 101 4.69 4.88 9.13
C THR A 101 6.15 4.49 9.28
N GLY A 102 7.02 4.86 8.34
CA GLY A 102 8.44 4.52 8.43
C GLY A 102 9.23 4.66 7.15
N ARG A 103 10.43 4.08 7.15
CA ARG A 103 11.37 4.09 6.03
C ARG A 103 11.34 2.74 5.31
N MET A 104 11.43 2.74 3.98
CA MET A 104 11.55 1.55 3.16
C MET A 104 12.77 1.64 2.25
N VAL A 105 13.28 0.48 1.86
CA VAL A 105 14.36 0.36 0.86
C VAL A 105 13.82 -0.41 -0.33
N LEU A 106 13.87 0.23 -1.50
CA LEU A 106 13.39 -0.31 -2.77
C LEU A 106 14.60 -0.61 -3.64
N THR A 107 14.74 -1.85 -4.09
CA THR A 107 15.82 -2.26 -5.00
C THR A 107 15.24 -2.59 -6.37
N VAL A 108 15.61 -1.81 -7.38
CA VAL A 108 15.34 -2.14 -8.79
C VAL A 108 16.42 -3.08 -9.28
N THR A 109 16.02 -4.31 -9.59
CA THR A 109 16.88 -5.40 -10.06
C THR A 109 17.22 -5.24 -11.55
N GLU A 110 18.05 -6.13 -12.07
CA GLU A 110 18.52 -6.10 -13.46
C GLU A 110 17.43 -6.43 -14.47
N ASP A 111 16.52 -7.33 -14.11
CA ASP A 111 15.31 -7.67 -14.88
C ASP A 111 14.19 -6.63 -14.74
N TYR A 112 14.50 -5.47 -14.12
CA TYR A 112 13.56 -4.40 -13.85
C TYR A 112 12.41 -4.74 -12.90
N SER A 113 12.46 -5.90 -12.22
CA SER A 113 11.60 -6.13 -11.08
C SER A 113 12.00 -5.23 -9.89
N VAL A 114 11.13 -5.17 -8.87
CA VAL A 114 11.38 -4.35 -7.69
C VAL A 114 11.25 -5.22 -6.45
N ARG A 115 12.36 -5.36 -5.73
CA ARG A 115 12.40 -5.93 -4.40
C ARG A 115 12.13 -4.85 -3.37
N VAL A 116 11.16 -5.09 -2.49
CA VAL A 116 10.74 -4.16 -1.45
C VAL A 116 11.11 -4.75 -0.10
N ASN A 117 11.90 -4.03 0.69
CA ASN A 117 12.02 -4.35 2.11
C ASN A 117 10.79 -3.78 2.85
N MET A 118 9.88 -4.67 3.23
CA MET A 118 8.61 -4.32 3.90
C MET A 118 8.76 -4.18 5.43
N GLY A 119 9.96 -4.38 5.98
CA GLY A 119 10.20 -4.44 7.41
C GLY A 119 9.85 -5.80 8.03
N GLU A 120 9.88 -5.85 9.37
CA GLU A 120 9.55 -7.04 10.13
C GLU A 120 8.05 -7.10 10.46
N PRO A 121 7.41 -8.28 10.36
CA PRO A 121 6.02 -8.46 10.76
C PRO A 121 5.84 -8.31 12.27
N ASN A 122 4.75 -7.69 12.69
CA ASN A 122 4.39 -7.57 14.10
C ASN A 122 3.16 -8.41 14.43
N PHE A 123 3.31 -9.33 15.39
CA PHE A 123 2.26 -10.26 15.82
C PHE A 123 1.64 -9.89 17.17
N ASN A 124 2.04 -8.78 17.79
CA ASN A 124 1.46 -8.33 19.05
C ASN A 124 0.05 -7.75 18.81
N PRO A 125 -1.03 -8.36 19.33
CA PRO A 125 -2.40 -7.91 19.08
C PRO A 125 -2.61 -6.42 19.33
N GLN A 126 -2.03 -5.85 20.38
CA GLN A 126 -2.19 -4.44 20.71
C GLN A 126 -1.58 -3.51 19.66
N GLN A 127 -0.54 -3.97 18.95
CA GLN A 127 0.12 -3.23 17.87
C GLN A 127 -0.52 -3.52 16.50
N VAL A 128 -1.38 -4.54 16.39
CA VAL A 128 -2.25 -4.85 15.24
C VAL A 128 -3.66 -4.22 15.37
N PRO A 129 -3.87 -3.30 16.32
CA PRO A 129 -5.19 -3.00 16.91
C PRO A 129 -6.21 -4.16 17.07
N PHE A 130 -5.75 -5.35 17.42
CA PHE A 130 -6.58 -6.54 17.58
C PHE A 130 -6.90 -6.84 19.06
N ARG A 131 -8.18 -7.11 19.36
CA ARG A 131 -8.64 -7.42 20.72
C ARG A 131 -8.36 -8.89 21.07
N ALA A 132 -7.29 -9.14 21.80
CA ALA A 132 -6.98 -10.46 22.35
C ALA A 132 -6.30 -10.36 23.72
N ALA A 133 -6.51 -11.36 24.58
CA ALA A 133 -5.92 -11.40 25.92
C ALA A 133 -4.41 -11.67 25.91
N ARG A 134 -3.91 -12.39 24.89
CA ARG A 134 -2.50 -12.75 24.75
C ARG A 134 -2.13 -12.99 23.28
N VAL A 135 -0.82 -13.04 23.02
CA VAL A 135 -0.26 -13.44 21.73
C VAL A 135 -0.49 -14.94 21.53
N GLU A 136 -1.09 -15.30 20.41
CA GLU A 136 -1.34 -16.68 19.98
C GLU A 136 -1.01 -16.79 18.49
N LYS A 137 -0.67 -18.01 18.04
CA LYS A 137 -0.47 -18.26 16.60
C LYS A 137 -1.80 -18.29 15.83
N THR A 138 -2.88 -18.60 16.53
CA THR A 138 -4.21 -18.77 15.95
C THR A 138 -5.26 -18.28 16.95
N TYR A 139 -6.20 -17.49 16.45
CA TYR A 139 -7.30 -16.92 17.19
C TYR A 139 -8.61 -17.48 16.66
N ILE A 140 -9.59 -17.61 17.56
CA ILE A 140 -10.96 -17.95 17.21
C ILE A 140 -11.72 -16.65 17.05
N MET A 141 -12.28 -16.41 15.86
CA MET A 141 -13.08 -15.22 15.56
C MET A 141 -14.46 -15.64 15.10
N ARG A 142 -15.49 -14.99 15.65
CA ARG A 142 -16.86 -15.13 15.17
C ARG A 142 -17.12 -14.05 14.12
N ALA A 143 -17.40 -14.46 12.89
CA ALA A 143 -17.73 -13.59 11.77
C ALA A 143 -19.13 -13.97 11.26
N ALA A 144 -20.11 -13.11 11.50
CA ALA A 144 -21.53 -13.39 11.28
C ALA A 144 -21.97 -14.69 11.99
N GLU A 145 -22.49 -15.65 11.23
CA GLU A 145 -22.92 -16.97 11.74
C GLU A 145 -21.79 -18.02 11.76
N GLN A 146 -20.59 -17.66 11.29
CA GLN A 146 -19.46 -18.57 11.17
C GLN A 146 -18.41 -18.31 12.26
N THR A 147 -17.65 -19.35 12.56
CA THR A 147 -16.45 -19.27 13.40
C THR A 147 -15.25 -19.63 12.55
N VAL A 148 -14.27 -18.74 12.50
CA VAL A 148 -13.04 -18.90 11.73
C VAL A 148 -11.83 -18.93 12.65
N LEU A 149 -10.81 -19.69 12.21
CA LEU A 149 -9.50 -19.71 12.81
C LEU A 149 -8.57 -18.83 11.99
N CYS A 150 -8.02 -17.79 12.61
CA CYS A 150 -7.18 -16.80 11.92
C CYS A 150 -5.88 -16.50 12.66
N GLY A 151 -4.82 -16.21 11.92
CA GLY A 151 -3.67 -15.47 12.41
C GLY A 151 -3.88 -13.98 12.20
N VAL A 152 -3.30 -13.16 13.07
CA VAL A 152 -3.28 -11.69 12.90
C VAL A 152 -1.84 -11.20 12.85
N VAL A 153 -1.58 -10.22 11.99
CA VAL A 153 -0.25 -9.64 11.79
C VAL A 153 -0.39 -8.21 11.28
N SER A 154 0.58 -7.35 11.63
CA SER A 154 0.72 -6.02 11.03
C SER A 154 1.99 -5.95 10.19
N MET A 155 1.85 -5.43 8.98
CA MET A 155 2.95 -5.04 8.07
C MET A 155 2.96 -3.52 7.86
N GLY A 156 2.59 -2.75 8.90
CA GLY A 156 2.28 -1.32 8.83
C GLY A 156 0.77 -1.04 8.75
N MET A 157 -0.03 -2.05 8.41
CA MET A 157 -1.49 -2.04 8.45
C MET A 157 -1.99 -3.39 9.00
N PRO A 158 -3.18 -3.46 9.61
CA PRO A 158 -3.69 -4.69 10.21
C PRO A 158 -4.12 -5.71 9.15
N HIS A 159 -3.72 -6.97 9.34
CA HIS A 159 -4.13 -8.10 8.52
C HIS A 159 -4.69 -9.23 9.40
N CYS A 160 -5.80 -9.82 8.96
CA CYS A 160 -6.37 -11.05 9.50
C CYS A 160 -6.32 -12.11 8.39
N VAL A 161 -5.70 -13.25 8.66
CA VAL A 161 -5.46 -14.31 7.68
C VAL A 161 -6.02 -15.62 8.20
N PHE A 162 -6.91 -16.25 7.45
CA PHE A 162 -7.42 -17.59 7.75
C PHE A 162 -7.18 -18.52 6.57
N ALA A 163 -6.97 -19.80 6.86
CA ALA A 163 -6.75 -20.82 5.85
C ALA A 163 -8.08 -21.26 5.23
N VAL A 164 -8.05 -21.54 3.93
CA VAL A 164 -9.17 -22.10 3.17
C VAL A 164 -8.65 -23.25 2.32
N ASP A 165 -9.48 -24.28 2.11
CA ASP A 165 -9.08 -25.45 1.32
C ASP A 165 -8.86 -25.11 -0.17
N ARG A 166 -9.72 -24.23 -0.70
CA ARG A 166 -9.66 -23.77 -2.10
C ARG A 166 -10.03 -22.30 -2.20
N VAL A 167 -9.16 -21.50 -2.82
CA VAL A 167 -9.38 -20.06 -3.00
C VAL A 167 -10.56 -19.74 -3.93
N ASP A 168 -10.82 -20.60 -4.92
CA ASP A 168 -11.91 -20.42 -5.90
C ASP A 168 -13.31 -20.38 -5.25
N ASN A 169 -13.46 -21.10 -4.13
CA ASN A 169 -14.73 -21.27 -3.42
C ASN A 169 -14.70 -20.62 -2.03
N ALA A 170 -13.67 -19.82 -1.74
CA ALA A 170 -13.54 -19.15 -0.46
C ALA A 170 -14.66 -18.11 -0.29
N PRO A 171 -15.24 -17.96 0.91
CA PRO A 171 -16.36 -17.05 1.17
C PRO A 171 -15.90 -15.58 1.26
N VAL A 172 -15.13 -15.08 0.28
CA VAL A 172 -14.53 -13.74 0.31
C VAL A 172 -15.60 -12.65 0.32
N ALA A 173 -16.65 -12.78 -0.50
CA ALA A 173 -17.71 -11.78 -0.59
C ALA A 173 -18.61 -11.72 0.66
N THR A 174 -18.70 -12.80 1.42
CA THR A 174 -19.58 -12.89 2.60
C THR A 174 -18.84 -12.70 3.92
N LEU A 175 -17.61 -13.21 4.05
CA LEU A 175 -16.79 -13.02 5.24
C LEU A 175 -15.86 -11.82 5.17
N GLY A 176 -15.44 -11.38 3.98
CA GLY A 176 -14.53 -10.24 3.83
C GLY A 176 -15.06 -8.92 4.40
N PRO A 177 -16.36 -8.57 4.25
CA PRO A 177 -16.93 -7.36 4.82
C PRO A 177 -17.20 -7.38 6.33
N VAL A 178 -17.02 -8.53 7.00
CA VAL A 178 -17.42 -8.78 8.40
C VAL A 178 -16.20 -8.82 9.31
#